data_AF-A0A2C9KCA7-F1
#
_entry.id   AF-A0A2C9KCA7-F1
#
_cell.length_a   1.000
_cell.length_b   1.000
_cell.length_c   1.000
_cell.angle_alpha   90.00
_cell.angle_beta   90.00
_cell.angle_gamma   90.00
#
_symmetry.space_group_name_H-M   'P 1'
#
loop_
_entity.id
_entity.type
_entity.pdbx_description
1 polymer ?
#
loop_
_entity_poly.entity_id
_entity_poly.type
_entity_poly.pdbx_seq_one_letter_code
_entity_poly.pdbx_strand_id
1 'polypeptide(L)'
;MILSNRCGPCRAIAPAFAEMSTKYPKAVFLKIDVDQCQDTAQREGVSAMPTFIFYRNKVKVDMMRGADATLLEEKIKKWYTEDEGEEGDSPVKGHLDLSSFISKAASECLNESDEHKLEHCLSNKKGYLESDCDEQVSLLSLFLGQ
;
A
#
# COMPACT_ATOMS: atom_id res chain seq x y z
N MET A 1 14.14 3.57 -1.74
CA MET A 1 15.48 4.11 -2.04
C MET A 1 16.11 3.28 -3.14
N ILE A 2 16.32 3.89 -4.31
CA ILE A 2 17.05 3.29 -5.43
C ILE A 2 18.52 3.70 -5.29
N LEU A 3 19.42 2.71 -5.25
CA LEU A 3 20.83 2.86 -4.88
C LEU A 3 21.74 1.92 -5.67
N SER A 4 23.05 2.13 -5.58
CA SER A 4 24.08 1.14 -5.94
C SER A 4 25.08 1.03 -4.79
N ASN A 5 25.62 -0.16 -4.54
CA ASN A 5 26.59 -0.37 -3.45
C ASN A 5 27.90 0.39 -3.66
N ARG A 6 28.24 0.72 -4.91
CA ARG A 6 29.47 1.46 -5.25
C ARG A 6 29.32 2.98 -5.12
N CYS A 7 28.10 3.49 -4.94
CA CYS A 7 27.80 4.91 -4.80
C CYS A 7 28.17 5.44 -3.39
N GLY A 8 29.11 6.39 -3.33
CA GLY A 8 29.54 7.04 -2.08
C GLY A 8 28.40 7.73 -1.33
N PRO A 9 27.61 8.62 -1.97
CA PRO A 9 26.46 9.27 -1.34
C PRO A 9 25.41 8.28 -0.82
N CYS A 10 25.23 7.14 -1.50
CA CYS A 10 24.31 6.10 -1.10
C CYS A 10 24.75 5.44 0.22
N ARG A 11 26.05 5.21 0.39
CA ARG A 11 26.61 4.72 1.66
C ARG A 11 26.49 5.76 2.78
N ALA A 12 26.67 7.04 2.45
CA ALA A 12 26.60 8.12 3.44
C ALA A 12 25.20 8.26 4.07
N ILE A 13 24.12 8.16 3.27
CA ILE A 13 22.75 8.27 3.79
C ILE A 13 22.17 6.96 4.34
N ALA A 14 22.82 5.82 4.10
CA ALA A 14 22.30 4.51 4.51
C ALA A 14 22.01 4.37 6.02
N PRO A 15 22.84 4.89 6.95
CA PRO A 15 22.54 4.85 8.38
C PRO A 15 21.31 5.68 8.76
N ALA A 16 21.21 6.90 8.23
CA ALA A 16 20.05 7.77 8.47
C ALA A 16 18.75 7.15 7.93
N PHE A 17 18.81 6.53 6.74
CA PHE A 17 17.66 5.81 6.18
C PHE A 17 17.23 4.63 7.07
N ALA A 18 18.19 3.90 7.67
CA ALA A 18 17.89 2.82 8.60
C ALA A 18 17.28 3.34 9.92
N GLU A 19 17.80 4.43 10.47
CA GLU A 19 17.24 5.09 11.66
C GLU A 19 15.80 5.55 11.41
N MET A 20 15.54 6.20 10.27
CA MET A 20 14.20 6.62 9.87
C MET A 20 13.24 5.43 9.74
N SER A 21 13.72 4.28 9.23
CA SER A 21 12.86 3.08 9.15
C SER A 21 12.39 2.58 10.52
N THR A 22 13.22 2.74 11.55
CA THR A 22 12.83 2.43 12.94
C THR A 22 11.93 3.51 13.53
N LYS A 23 12.20 4.79 13.21
CA LYS A 23 11.45 5.95 13.71
C LYS A 23 10.03 6.04 13.14
N TYR A 24 9.80 5.52 11.93
CA TYR A 24 8.53 5.60 11.20
C TYR A 24 8.00 4.20 10.87
N PRO A 25 7.60 3.40 11.89
CA PRO A 25 7.27 1.99 11.69
C PRO A 25 6.02 1.74 10.84
N LYS A 26 5.12 2.73 10.71
CA LYS A 26 3.95 2.64 9.83
C LYS A 26 4.28 2.82 8.34
N ALA A 27 5.49 3.27 8.01
CA ALA A 27 5.94 3.41 6.64
C ALA A 27 6.86 2.25 6.25
N VAL A 28 6.72 1.76 5.02
CA VAL A 28 7.57 0.68 4.50
C VAL A 28 8.80 1.26 3.81
N PHE A 29 9.97 0.91 4.30
CA PHE A 29 11.26 1.36 3.76
C PHE A 29 11.89 0.27 2.90
N LEU A 30 12.01 0.53 1.60
CA LEU A 30 12.60 -0.41 0.64
C LEU A 30 13.92 0.12 0.08
N LYS A 31 14.87 -0.79 -0.11
CA LYS A 31 16.12 -0.55 -0.83
C LYS A 31 16.11 -1.38 -2.11
N ILE A 32 16.36 -0.72 -3.23
CA ILE A 32 16.44 -1.35 -4.55
C ILE A 32 17.84 -1.09 -5.08
N ASP A 33 18.59 -2.17 -5.25
CA ASP A 33 19.91 -2.13 -5.84
C ASP A 33 19.78 -2.17 -7.36
N VAL A 34 20.22 -1.11 -8.04
CA VAL A 34 20.20 -1.03 -9.50
C VAL A 34 21.08 -2.08 -10.15
N ASP A 35 22.11 -2.56 -9.45
CA ASP A 35 23.00 -3.60 -9.97
C ASP A 35 22.26 -4.94 -10.10
N GLN A 36 21.14 -5.11 -9.38
CA GLN A 36 20.28 -6.31 -9.40
C GLN A 36 18.93 -6.08 -10.11
N CYS A 37 18.46 -4.83 -10.19
CA CYS A 37 17.12 -4.48 -10.69
C CYS A 37 17.15 -3.26 -11.62
N GLN A 38 17.90 -3.36 -12.73
CA GLN A 38 18.09 -2.26 -13.68
C GLN A 38 16.77 -1.75 -14.30
N ASP A 39 15.87 -2.66 -14.66
CA ASP A 39 14.58 -2.32 -15.30
C ASP A 39 13.71 -1.44 -14.40
N THR A 40 13.74 -1.69 -13.08
CA THR A 40 12.99 -0.89 -12.11
C THR A 40 13.50 0.54 -12.06
N ALA A 41 14.82 0.76 -12.10
CA ALA A 41 15.39 2.10 -12.11
C ALA A 41 15.02 2.89 -13.37
N GLN A 42 15.03 2.23 -14.54
CA GLN A 42 14.63 2.85 -15.80
C GLN A 42 13.14 3.21 -15.81
N ARG A 43 12.28 2.26 -15.45
CA ARG A 43 10.82 2.47 -15.38
C ARG A 43 10.45 3.62 -14.45
N GLU A 44 11.20 3.78 -13.36
CA GLU A 44 10.96 4.84 -12.38
C GLU A 44 11.59 6.19 -12.74
N GLY A 45 12.31 6.29 -13.86
CA GLY A 45 12.92 7.52 -14.35
C GLY A 45 14.12 7.97 -13.52
N VAL A 46 14.87 7.04 -12.93
CA VAL A 46 16.04 7.35 -12.09
C VAL A 46 17.24 7.68 -12.96
N SER A 47 17.75 8.90 -12.80
CA SER A 47 18.95 9.40 -13.50
C SER A 47 20.15 9.65 -12.58
N ALA A 48 19.96 9.50 -11.26
CA ALA A 48 21.00 9.75 -10.26
C ALA A 48 20.74 8.91 -9.00
N MET A 49 21.80 8.54 -8.28
CA MET A 49 21.70 7.78 -7.04
C MET A 49 22.31 8.55 -5.87
N PRO A 50 21.70 8.49 -4.67
CA PRO A 50 20.44 7.81 -4.38
C PRO A 50 19.22 8.59 -4.89
N THR A 51 18.16 7.87 -5.25
CA THR A 51 16.83 8.45 -5.51
C THR A 51 15.80 7.83 -4.57
N PHE A 52 15.03 8.66 -3.90
CA PHE A 52 13.93 8.28 -3.02
C PHE A 52 12.62 8.53 -3.75
N ILE A 53 11.73 7.54 -3.74
CA ILE A 53 10.41 7.60 -4.34
C ILE A 53 9.43 7.26 -3.25
N PHE A 54 8.38 8.08 -3.13
CA PHE A 54 7.35 7.93 -2.13
C PHE A 54 6.09 7.43 -2.82
N TYR A 55 5.53 6.35 -2.30
CA TYR A 55 4.27 5.80 -2.77
C TYR A 55 3.24 5.86 -1.66
N ARG A 56 2.01 6.14 -2.05
CA ARG A 56 0.84 6.02 -1.19
C ARG A 56 -0.32 5.51 -2.03
N ASN A 57 -1.06 4.51 -1.52
CA ASN A 57 -2.14 3.86 -2.26
C ASN A 57 -1.73 3.42 -3.67
N LYS A 58 -0.53 2.84 -3.81
CA LYS A 58 0.09 2.41 -5.08
C LYS A 58 0.38 3.53 -6.09
N VAL A 59 0.19 4.80 -5.72
CA VAL A 59 0.48 5.98 -6.56
C VAL A 59 1.77 6.64 -6.10
N LYS A 60 2.63 7.05 -7.05
CA LYS A 60 3.83 7.86 -6.77
C LYS A 60 3.38 9.27 -6.36
N VAL A 61 3.67 9.66 -5.11
CA VAL A 61 3.25 10.95 -4.53
C VAL A 61 4.38 11.96 -4.44
N ASP A 62 5.63 11.50 -4.37
CA ASP A 62 6.79 12.38 -4.26
C ASP A 62 8.07 11.68 -4.73
N MET A 63 9.10 12.47 -5.04
CA MET A 63 10.43 12.02 -5.39
C MET A 63 11.50 12.98 -4.86
N MET A 64 12.65 12.43 -4.48
CA MET A 64 13.84 13.16 -4.08
C MET A 64 15.07 12.51 -4.70
N ARG A 65 16.04 13.32 -5.10
CA ARG A 65 17.36 12.87 -5.57
C ARG A 65 18.44 13.38 -4.62
N GLY A 66 19.51 12.61 -4.46
CA GLY A 66 20.67 12.98 -3.65
C GLY A 66 20.57 12.52 -2.20
N ALA A 67 21.69 12.65 -1.49
CA ALA A 67 21.87 12.18 -0.12
C ALA A 67 21.69 13.34 0.87
N ASP A 68 20.45 13.75 1.11
CA ASP A 68 20.09 14.75 2.12
C ASP A 68 19.14 14.13 3.14
N ALA A 69 19.64 13.88 4.35
CA ALA A 69 18.88 13.23 5.41
C ALA A 69 17.79 14.15 5.98
N THR A 70 18.04 15.45 6.10
CA THR A 70 17.08 16.41 6.66
C THR A 70 15.87 16.53 5.74
N LEU A 71 16.12 16.78 4.45
CA LEU A 71 15.04 16.90 3.47
C LEU A 71 14.30 15.56 3.29
N LEU A 72 15.00 14.42 3.42
CA LEU A 72 14.37 13.10 3.38
C LEU A 72 13.37 12.94 4.52
N GLU A 73 13.77 13.28 5.75
CA GLU A 73 12.90 13.19 6.92
C GLU A 73 11.72 14.16 6.82
N GLU A 74 11.92 15.38 6.30
CA GLU A 74 10.85 16.33 6.05
C GLU A 74 9.81 15.77 5.08
N LYS A 75 10.24 15.14 3.97
CA LYS A 75 9.33 14.48 3.03
C LYS A 75 8.64 13.27 3.64
N ILE A 76 9.34 12.48 4.46
CA ILE A 76 8.71 11.39 5.21
C ILE A 76 7.60 11.97 6.08
N LYS A 77 7.89 12.95 6.94
CA LYS A 77 6.89 13.60 7.82
C LYS A 77 5.71 14.17 7.05
N LYS A 78 5.94 14.79 5.89
CA LYS A 78 4.88 15.33 5.03
C LYS A 78 3.87 14.27 4.59
N TRP A 79 4.35 13.07 4.27
CA TRP A 79 3.53 11.98 3.75
C TRP A 79 3.19 10.90 4.79
N TYR A 80 3.81 10.99 5.97
CA TYR A 80 3.53 10.18 7.14
C TYR A 80 2.29 10.76 7.83
N THR A 81 1.12 10.53 7.25
CA THR A 81 -0.14 10.86 7.89
C THR A 81 -0.55 9.72 8.83
N GLU A 82 -1.25 10.08 9.90
CA GLU A 82 -2.11 9.14 10.62
C GLU A 82 -3.39 8.94 9.81
N ASP A 83 -3.27 8.58 8.52
CA ASP A 83 -4.38 7.91 7.90
C ASP A 83 -4.28 6.47 8.34
N GLU A 84 -5.32 6.03 9.04
CA GLU A 84 -5.63 4.62 9.20
C GLU A 84 -5.74 4.04 7.78
N GLY A 85 -4.60 3.65 7.23
CA GLY A 85 -4.57 2.49 6.38
C GLY A 85 -5.14 1.40 7.26
N GLU A 86 -6.41 1.09 7.03
CA GLU A 86 -7.03 -0.09 7.59
C GLU A 86 -6.04 -1.23 7.40
N GLU A 87 -5.43 -1.63 8.51
CA GLU A 87 -5.08 -3.02 8.68
C GLU A 87 -6.39 -3.75 8.41
N GLY A 88 -6.50 -4.32 7.21
CA GLY A 88 -7.54 -5.30 6.94
C GLY A 88 -7.49 -6.29 8.10
N ASP A 89 -8.55 -6.30 8.91
CA ASP A 89 -8.69 -7.09 10.12
C ASP A 89 -8.72 -8.56 9.71
N SER A 90 -7.55 -9.13 9.45
CA SER A 90 -7.33 -10.54 9.33
C SER A 90 -6.54 -10.96 10.57
N PRO A 91 -7.19 -11.56 11.58
CA PRO A 91 -6.53 -12.05 12.80
C PRO A 91 -5.42 -13.09 12.53
N VAL A 92 -5.24 -13.52 11.28
CA VAL A 92 -4.31 -14.55 10.84
C VAL A 92 -3.17 -13.91 10.04
N LYS A 93 -1.97 -13.94 10.62
CA LYS A 93 -0.73 -13.48 9.96
C LYS A 93 -0.54 -14.21 8.62
N GLY A 94 -0.52 -13.46 7.52
CA GLY A 94 -0.28 -13.99 6.17
C GLY A 94 -1.51 -14.14 5.29
N HIS A 95 -2.69 -13.72 5.75
CA HIS A 95 -3.86 -13.57 4.87
C HIS A 95 -3.89 -12.19 4.21
N LEU A 96 -4.35 -12.16 2.97
CA LEU A 96 -4.55 -10.96 2.17
C LEU A 96 -6.04 -10.60 2.21
N ASP A 97 -6.34 -9.35 2.52
CA ASP A 97 -7.72 -8.86 2.48
C ASP A 97 -8.22 -8.84 1.03
N LEU A 98 -9.16 -9.74 0.75
CA LEU A 98 -9.77 -9.88 -0.58
C LEU A 98 -10.64 -8.68 -0.93
N SER A 99 -11.12 -7.90 0.04
CA SER A 99 -11.95 -6.71 -0.18
C SER A 99 -11.28 -5.71 -1.13
N SER A 100 -9.94 -5.68 -1.14
CA SER A 100 -9.14 -4.85 -2.06
C SER A 100 -9.15 -5.30 -3.53
N PHE A 101 -9.58 -6.52 -3.82
CA PHE A 101 -9.71 -7.09 -5.17
C PHE A 101 -11.18 -7.18 -5.64
N ILE A 102 -12.13 -6.86 -4.76
CA ILE A 102 -13.55 -6.90 -5.06
C ILE A 102 -13.97 -5.55 -5.63
N SER A 103 -14.33 -5.53 -6.92
CA SER A 103 -14.91 -4.34 -7.53
C SER A 103 -16.35 -4.17 -7.05
N LYS A 104 -16.58 -3.24 -6.10
CA LYS A 104 -17.91 -2.96 -5.54
C LYS A 104 -18.96 -2.69 -6.62
N ALA A 105 -18.57 -1.99 -7.70
CA ALA A 105 -19.48 -1.66 -8.80
C ALA A 105 -19.81 -2.83 -9.74
N ALA A 106 -19.07 -3.94 -9.63
CA ALA A 106 -19.26 -5.14 -10.46
C ALA A 106 -19.65 -6.37 -9.62
N SER A 107 -19.98 -6.19 -8.34
CA SER A 107 -20.47 -7.25 -7.48
C SER A 107 -21.96 -7.07 -7.25
N GLU A 108 -22.72 -8.15 -7.46
CA GLU A 108 -24.14 -8.22 -7.18
C GLU A 108 -24.40 -9.33 -6.16
N CYS A 109 -25.32 -9.08 -5.22
CA CYS A 109 -25.80 -10.08 -4.29
C CYS A 109 -27.29 -10.29 -4.52
N LEU A 110 -27.68 -11.54 -4.75
CA LEU A 110 -29.09 -11.91 -4.86
C LEU A 110 -29.66 -12.17 -3.46
N ASN A 111 -30.92 -11.79 -3.25
CA ASN A 111 -31.67 -11.96 -1.99
C ASN A 111 -31.06 -11.27 -0.76
N GLU A 112 -30.40 -10.12 -0.94
CA GLU A 112 -29.96 -9.29 0.18
C GLU A 112 -31.14 -8.53 0.83
N SER A 113 -31.05 -8.33 2.14
CA SER A 113 -31.95 -7.45 2.90
C SER A 113 -31.80 -6.01 2.45
N ASP A 114 -32.91 -5.27 2.42
CA ASP A 114 -32.91 -3.84 2.14
C ASP A 114 -32.16 -3.02 3.20
N GLU A 115 -32.03 -3.53 4.43
CA GLU A 115 -31.36 -2.87 5.55
C GLU A 115 -29.85 -3.20 5.62
N HIS A 116 -29.46 -4.39 5.15
CA HIS A 116 -28.13 -4.96 5.32
C HIS A 116 -27.57 -5.53 4.01
N LYS A 117 -27.33 -4.62 3.05
CA LYS A 117 -26.84 -4.93 1.69
C LYS A 117 -25.36 -5.31 1.63
N LEU A 118 -24.93 -5.90 0.52
CA LEU A 118 -23.54 -6.27 0.23
C LEU A 118 -22.62 -5.06 0.34
N GLU A 119 -23.07 -3.89 -0.08
CA GLU A 119 -22.31 -2.64 0.04
C GLU A 119 -21.93 -2.31 1.49
N HIS A 120 -22.80 -2.64 2.46
CA HIS A 120 -22.53 -2.41 3.88
C HIS A 120 -21.43 -3.35 4.39
N CYS A 121 -21.43 -4.61 3.93
CA CYS A 121 -20.39 -5.59 4.27
C CYS A 121 -19.03 -5.27 3.63
N LEU A 122 -19.03 -4.72 2.41
CA LEU A 122 -17.82 -4.27 1.72
C LEU A 122 -17.36 -2.86 2.14
N SER A 123 -18.09 -2.19 3.02
CA SER A 123 -17.72 -0.88 3.57
C SER A 123 -16.87 -1.05 4.83
N ASN A 124 -16.01 -0.07 5.14
CA ASN A 124 -15.10 -0.12 6.30
C ASN A 124 -15.77 0.05 7.66
N LYS A 125 -17.10 0.04 7.68
CA LYS A 125 -17.88 0.00 8.92
C LYS A 125 -18.17 -1.47 9.18
N LYS A 126 -18.28 -1.88 10.45
CA LYS A 126 -18.65 -3.25 10.88
C LYS A 126 -20.09 -3.64 10.45
N GLY A 127 -20.43 -3.47 9.18
CA GLY A 127 -21.67 -3.89 8.57
C GLY A 127 -21.63 -5.39 8.28
N TYR A 128 -22.79 -5.98 8.20
CA TYR A 128 -22.97 -7.36 7.79
C TYR A 128 -23.93 -7.40 6.59
N LEU A 129 -23.82 -8.47 5.81
CA LEU A 129 -24.77 -8.82 4.77
C LEU A 129 -25.83 -9.75 5.40
N GLU A 130 -27.11 -9.45 5.19
CA GLU A 130 -28.23 -10.27 5.66
C GLU A 130 -29.06 -10.75 4.47
N SER A 131 -29.56 -11.98 4.55
CA SER A 131 -30.45 -12.56 3.54
C SER A 131 -31.91 -12.19 3.85
N ASP A 132 -32.67 -11.77 2.83
CA ASP A 132 -34.11 -11.47 2.94
C ASP A 132 -35.00 -12.72 2.75
N CYS A 133 -34.41 -13.90 2.52
CA CYS A 133 -35.16 -15.14 2.31
C CYS A 133 -34.94 -16.16 3.42
N ASP A 134 -36.04 -16.65 3.97
CA ASP A 134 -36.10 -17.86 4.79
C ASP A 134 -35.46 -19.06 4.05
N GLU A 135 -34.43 -19.63 4.69
CA GLU A 135 -33.79 -20.93 4.37
C GLU A 135 -33.06 -21.12 3.01
N GLN A 136 -32.72 -20.09 2.24
CA GLN A 136 -31.92 -20.29 1.01
C GLN A 136 -30.58 -19.54 0.98
N VAL A 137 -29.56 -20.25 0.49
CA VAL A 137 -28.15 -19.88 0.41
C VAL A 137 -27.95 -18.59 -0.39
N SER A 138 -27.27 -17.61 0.21
CA SER A 138 -26.81 -16.40 -0.48
C SER A 138 -25.74 -16.77 -1.52
N LEU A 139 -26.04 -16.55 -2.81
CA LEU A 139 -25.12 -16.81 -3.91
C LEU A 139 -24.39 -15.50 -4.28
N LEU A 140 -23.14 -15.38 -3.87
CA LEU A 140 -22.30 -14.22 -4.18
C LEU A 140 -21.50 -14.46 -5.47
N SER A 141 -21.74 -13.62 -6.49
CA SER A 141 -20.97 -13.60 -7.74
C SER A 141 -19.91 -12.52 -7.68
N LEU A 142 -18.63 -12.92 -7.64
CA LEU A 142 -17.48 -12.01 -7.55
C LEU A 142 -16.76 -11.94 -8.90
N PHE A 143 -16.82 -10.79 -9.56
CA PHE A 143 -15.95 -10.49 -10.69
C PHE A 143 -14.66 -9.85 -10.17
N LEU A 144 -13.59 -10.64 -10.13
CA LEU A 144 -12.24 -10.13 -9.87
C LEU A 144 -11.76 -9.37 -11.11
N GLY A 145 -11.60 -8.06 -10.98
CA GLY A 145 -11.00 -7.24 -12.05
C GLY A 145 -9.54 -7.65 -12.26
N GLN A 146 -9.16 -7.90 -13.52
CA GLN A 146 -7.77 -8.11 -13.92
C GLN A 146 -6.94 -6.82 -13.80
#